data_AF-A0A3M2L5V8-F1
#
_entry.id   AF-A0A3M2L5V8-F1
#
_cell.length_a   1.000
_cell.length_b   1.000
_cell.length_c   1.000
_cell.angle_alpha   90.00
_cell.angle_beta   90.00
_cell.angle_gamma   90.00
#
_symmetry.space_group_name_H-M   'P 1'
#
loop_
_entity.id
_entity.type
_entity.pdbx_description
1 polymer ?
#
loop_
_entity_poly.entity_id
_entity_poly.type
_entity_poly.pdbx_seq_one_letter_code
_entity_poly.pdbx_strand_id
1 'polypeptide(L)'
;MYLYQCFIPAGSLDSVTRVRMAATLADIHNEVTWVPRELVEVVFVEYAPTSAFGGRPLGEAVVTITVRAGRDRGTNADLVAPIAAAWQVLTGQRDVLVELIEIDTALTCVSIGDATPRTRTEPSRVRHRSVPVGFERTWYPASRSAGVSGGPSCTGRSAPWG
;
A
#
# COMPACT_ATOMS: atom_id res chain seq x y z
N MET A 1 -2.51 -2.16 -10.75
CA MET A 1 -1.17 -1.59 -10.87
C MET A 1 -0.47 -1.77 -9.54
N TYR A 2 0.64 -2.51 -9.58
CA TYR A 2 1.57 -2.71 -8.48
C TYR A 2 2.95 -2.39 -9.04
N LEU A 3 3.62 -1.38 -8.49
CA LEU A 3 4.85 -0.86 -9.07
C LEU A 3 6.01 -1.13 -8.13
N TYR A 4 7.05 -1.75 -8.66
CA TYR A 4 8.31 -2.03 -7.99
C TYR A 4 9.37 -1.14 -8.63
N GLN A 5 9.89 -0.19 -7.87
CA GLN A 5 11.01 0.64 -8.29
C GLN A 5 12.26 0.15 -7.59
N CYS A 6 13.20 -0.37 -8.38
CA CYS A 6 14.46 -0.89 -7.90
C CYS A 6 15.57 0.11 -8.24
N PHE A 7 15.95 0.92 -7.27
CA PHE A 7 17.11 1.81 -7.37
C PHE A 7 18.38 1.02 -7.12
N ILE A 8 19.28 0.99 -8.09
CA ILE A 8 20.49 0.18 -8.05
C ILE A 8 21.73 1.00 -8.43
N PRO A 9 22.92 0.70 -7.89
CA PRO A 9 24.15 1.29 -8.39
C PRO A 9 24.33 0.98 -9.88
N ALA A 10 24.75 1.97 -10.67
CA ALA A 10 24.97 1.79 -12.09
C ALA A 10 25.93 0.62 -12.38
N GLY A 11 25.53 -0.28 -13.28
CA GLY A 11 26.31 -1.46 -13.66
C GLY A 11 26.32 -2.60 -12.63
N SER A 12 25.58 -2.49 -11.52
CA SER A 12 25.53 -3.56 -10.49
C SER A 12 24.77 -4.81 -10.94
N LEU A 13 23.80 -4.68 -11.86
CA LEU A 13 23.01 -5.79 -12.38
C LEU A 13 23.03 -5.79 -13.91
N ASP A 14 23.31 -6.95 -14.50
CA ASP A 14 23.16 -7.17 -15.95
C ASP A 14 21.69 -7.36 -16.36
N SER A 15 21.43 -7.38 -17.67
CA SER A 15 20.08 -7.52 -18.22
C SER A 15 19.43 -8.85 -17.87
N VAL A 16 20.20 -9.94 -17.84
CA VAL A 16 19.70 -11.29 -17.51
C VAL A 16 19.22 -11.34 -16.07
N THR A 17 20.00 -10.77 -15.15
CA THR A 17 19.67 -10.70 -13.72
C THR A 17 18.46 -9.81 -13.48
N ARG A 18 18.33 -8.68 -14.19
CA ARG A 18 17.13 -7.82 -14.12
C ARG A 18 15.86 -8.56 -14.56
N VAL A 19 15.91 -9.29 -15.67
CA VAL A 19 14.76 -10.09 -16.15
C VAL A 19 14.37 -11.16 -15.13
N ARG A 20 15.35 -11.89 -14.59
CA ARG A 20 15.11 -12.90 -13.56
C ARG A 20 14.53 -12.28 -12.29
N MET A 21 15.10 -11.16 -11.84
CA MET A 21 14.62 -10.44 -10.67
C MET A 21 13.17 -9.98 -10.86
N ALA A 22 12.85 -9.35 -11.99
CA ALA A 22 11.49 -8.89 -12.27
C ALA A 22 10.46 -10.05 -12.25
N ALA A 23 10.80 -11.19 -12.87
CA ALA A 23 9.96 -12.38 -12.83
C ALA A 23 9.76 -12.88 -11.39
N THR A 24 10.84 -12.97 -10.61
CA THR A 24 10.78 -13.41 -9.21
C THR A 24 9.97 -12.46 -8.33
N LEU A 25 10.08 -11.14 -8.51
CA LEU A 25 9.26 -10.18 -7.77
C LEU A 25 7.77 -10.32 -8.10
N ALA A 26 7.43 -10.55 -9.37
CA ALA A 26 6.06 -10.81 -9.78
C ALA A 26 5.52 -12.14 -9.23
N ASP A 27 6.36 -13.18 -9.17
CA ASP A 27 6.01 -14.48 -8.57
C ASP A 27 5.70 -14.32 -7.08
N ILE A 28 6.61 -13.71 -6.32
CA ILE A 28 6.42 -13.45 -4.89
C ILE A 28 5.15 -12.63 -4.65
N HIS A 29 4.93 -11.57 -5.44
CA HIS A 29 3.73 -10.76 -5.32
C HIS A 29 2.46 -11.58 -5.56
N ASN A 30 2.45 -12.43 -6.59
CA ASN A 30 1.33 -13.31 -6.90
C ASN A 30 1.09 -14.33 -5.80
N GLU A 31 2.13 -14.98 -5.28
CA GLU A 31 2.02 -15.99 -4.23
C GLU A 31 1.45 -15.41 -2.93
N VAL A 32 1.89 -14.22 -2.55
CA VAL A 32 1.46 -13.58 -1.29
C VAL A 32 0.09 -12.92 -1.43
N THR A 33 -0.19 -12.28 -2.58
CA THR A 33 -1.37 -11.41 -2.72
C THR A 33 -2.44 -11.92 -3.67
N TRP A 34 -2.16 -13.01 -4.38
CA TRP A 34 -3.03 -13.64 -5.40
C TRP A 34 -3.35 -12.74 -6.60
N VAL A 35 -2.62 -11.63 -6.74
CA VAL A 35 -2.75 -10.72 -7.87
C VAL A 35 -2.02 -11.32 -9.08
N PRO A 36 -2.63 -11.32 -10.29
CA PRO A 36 -1.97 -11.78 -11.50
C PRO A 36 -0.63 -11.07 -11.76
N ARG A 37 0.38 -11.82 -12.20
CA ARG A 37 1.75 -11.34 -12.42
C ARG A 37 1.79 -10.18 -13.41
N GLU A 38 0.86 -10.15 -14.36
CA GLU A 38 0.74 -9.15 -15.41
C GLU A 38 0.37 -7.76 -14.89
N LEU A 39 -0.11 -7.67 -13.64
CA LEU A 39 -0.43 -6.39 -12.99
C LEU A 39 0.74 -5.82 -12.17
N VAL A 40 1.87 -6.54 -12.15
CA VAL A 40 3.11 -6.16 -11.46
C VAL A 40 4.07 -5.57 -12.47
N GLU A 41 4.41 -4.30 -12.26
CA GLU A 41 5.37 -3.55 -13.07
C GLU A 41 6.67 -3.41 -12.28
N VAL A 42 7.80 -3.73 -12.90
CA VAL A 42 9.13 -3.63 -12.28
C VAL A 42 9.99 -2.70 -13.11
N VAL A 43 10.54 -1.68 -12.46
CA VAL A 43 11.40 -0.67 -13.09
C VAL A 43 12.73 -0.63 -12.36
N PHE A 44 13.81 -0.85 -13.10
CA PHE A 44 15.17 -0.67 -12.59
C PHE A 44 15.66 0.74 -12.91
N VAL A 45 16.03 1.48 -11.89
CA VAL A 45 16.57 2.84 -12.00
C VAL A 45 18.02 2.81 -11.51
N GLU A 46 18.96 3.07 -12.42
CA GLU A 46 20.36 3.17 -12.03
C GLU A 46 20.67 4.55 -11.45
N TYR A 47 21.47 4.58 -10.39
CA TYR A 47 22.07 5.80 -9.87
C TYR A 47 23.60 5.73 -9.92
N ALA A 48 24.24 6.87 -10.16
CA ALA A 48 25.69 6.96 -10.07
C ALA A 48 26.12 6.84 -8.59
N PRO A 49 27.30 6.27 -8.29
CA PRO A 49 27.80 6.12 -6.91
C PRO A 49 27.84 7.41 -6.08
N THR A 50 27.83 8.57 -6.74
CA THR A 50 27.84 9.90 -6.13
C THR A 50 26.45 10.56 -6.08
N SER A 51 25.37 9.81 -6.28
CA SER A 51 24.00 10.34 -6.40
C SER A 51 23.04 9.86 -5.31
N ALA A 52 23.42 8.87 -4.51
CA ALA A 52 22.59 8.32 -3.44
C ALA A 52 23.34 8.36 -2.11
N PHE A 53 22.72 8.90 -1.06
CA PHE A 53 23.34 9.07 0.26
C PHE A 53 22.35 8.81 1.40
N GLY A 54 22.77 8.03 2.40
CA GLY A 54 22.10 7.87 3.69
C GLY A 54 22.95 8.42 4.84
N GLY A 55 23.60 9.56 4.63
CA GLY A 55 24.70 10.08 5.47
C GLY A 55 26.10 9.65 5.00
N ARG A 56 26.17 8.60 4.19
CA ARG A 56 27.34 8.16 3.39
C ARG A 56 26.86 7.67 2.02
N PRO A 57 27.74 7.56 0.99
CA PRO A 57 27.37 6.99 -0.29
C PRO A 57 26.69 5.64 -0.13
N LEU A 58 25.56 5.46 -0.83
CA LEU A 58 24.78 4.23 -0.82
C LEU A 58 25.40 3.23 -1.81
N GLY A 59 25.78 2.05 -1.33
CA GLY A 59 26.31 0.96 -2.15
C GLY A 59 25.30 -0.17 -2.40
N GLU A 60 24.21 -0.16 -1.65
CA GLU A 60 23.15 -1.15 -1.61
C GLU A 60 21.95 -0.75 -2.46
N ALA A 61 21.19 -1.74 -2.94
CA ALA A 61 19.96 -1.47 -3.67
C ALA A 61 18.83 -1.00 -2.74
N VAL A 62 17.92 -0.18 -3.28
CA VAL A 62 16.66 0.20 -2.63
C VAL A 62 15.50 -0.26 -3.49
N VAL A 63 14.57 -1.01 -2.91
CA VAL A 63 13.37 -1.50 -3.57
C VAL A 63 12.16 -0.84 -2.93
N THR A 64 11.51 0.03 -3.68
CA THR A 64 10.25 0.67 -3.28
C THR A 64 9.08 -0.06 -3.92
N ILE A 65 8.17 -0.56 -3.09
CA ILE A 65 6.99 -1.30 -3.52
C ILE A 65 5.76 -0.43 -3.31
N THR A 66 5.11 -0.04 -4.40
CA THR A 66 3.84 0.68 -4.35
C THR A 66 2.69 -0.30 -4.55
N VAL A 67 1.87 -0.49 -3.52
CA VAL A 67 0.71 -1.39 -3.53
C VAL A 67 -0.59 -0.66 -3.25
N ARG A 68 -1.70 -1.31 -3.62
CA ARG A 68 -3.03 -0.86 -3.23
C ARG A 68 -3.23 -1.03 -1.72
N ALA A 69 -3.69 0.02 -1.06
CA ALA A 69 -4.10 -0.02 0.34
C ALA A 69 -5.23 -1.05 0.57
N GLY A 70 -5.33 -1.52 1.82
CA GLY A 70 -6.42 -2.40 2.26
C GLY A 70 -6.03 -3.86 2.53
N ARG A 71 -4.74 -4.17 2.58
CA ARG A 71 -4.24 -5.43 3.11
C ARG A 71 -3.89 -5.29 4.59
N ASP A 72 -3.91 -6.39 5.32
CA ASP A 72 -3.46 -6.38 6.71
C ASP A 72 -1.93 -6.32 6.79
N ARG A 73 -1.42 -5.91 7.96
CA ARG A 73 0.01 -5.73 8.20
C ARG A 73 0.81 -7.03 8.08
N GLY A 74 0.22 -8.18 8.41
CA GLY A 74 0.87 -9.49 8.30
C GLY A 74 1.16 -9.82 6.85
N THR A 75 0.15 -9.72 5.99
CA THR A 75 0.31 -9.93 4.54
C THR A 75 1.39 -9.01 3.92
N ASN A 76 1.48 -7.75 4.36
CA ASN A 76 2.53 -6.85 3.87
C ASN A 76 3.93 -7.23 4.37
N ALA A 77 4.06 -7.70 5.60
CA ALA A 77 5.34 -8.20 6.12
C ALA A 77 5.78 -9.46 5.37
N ASP A 78 4.82 -10.35 5.08
CA ASP A 78 5.03 -11.57 4.30
C ASP A 78 5.41 -11.28 2.84
N LEU A 79 5.13 -10.07 2.32
CA LEU A 79 5.58 -9.64 1.01
C LEU A 79 7.04 -9.13 1.04
N VAL A 80 7.39 -8.33 2.04
CA VAL A 80 8.70 -7.64 2.09
C VAL A 80 9.87 -8.61 2.35
N ALA A 81 9.71 -9.57 3.26
CA ALA A 81 10.81 -10.45 3.65
C ALA A 81 11.29 -11.39 2.51
N PRO A 82 10.42 -12.06 1.74
CA PRO A 82 10.86 -12.89 0.62
C PRO A 82 11.53 -12.09 -0.50
N ILE A 83 11.14 -10.83 -0.70
CA ILE A 83 11.78 -9.95 -1.69
C ILE A 83 13.24 -9.67 -1.31
N ALA A 84 13.49 -9.32 -0.05
CA ALA A 84 14.86 -9.11 0.42
C ALA A 84 15.71 -10.37 0.26
N ALA A 85 15.15 -11.55 0.58
CA ALA A 85 15.83 -12.84 0.41
C ALA A 85 16.13 -13.14 -1.06
N ALA A 86 15.15 -12.96 -1.96
CA ALA A 86 15.32 -13.16 -3.39
C ALA A 86 16.39 -12.22 -3.97
N TRP A 87 16.45 -10.98 -3.48
CA TRP A 87 17.49 -10.03 -3.86
C TRP A 87 18.88 -10.55 -3.54
N GLN A 88 19.10 -11.00 -2.31
CA GLN A 88 20.40 -11.53 -1.88
C GLN A 88 20.81 -12.76 -2.69
N VAL A 89 19.87 -13.67 -2.94
CA VAL A 89 20.13 -14.91 -3.70
C VAL A 89 20.51 -14.63 -5.15
N LEU A 90 19.80 -13.71 -5.82
CA LEU A 90 20.01 -13.47 -7.26
C LEU A 90 21.17 -12.52 -7.56
N THR A 91 21.44 -11.57 -6.67
CA THR A 91 22.43 -10.50 -6.92
C THR A 91 23.73 -10.72 -6.17
N GLY A 92 23.73 -11.53 -5.10
CA GLY A 92 24.86 -11.68 -4.18
C GLY A 92 25.10 -10.46 -3.28
N GLN A 93 24.32 -9.38 -3.41
CA GLN A 93 24.39 -8.24 -2.51
C GLN A 93 23.85 -8.62 -1.14
N ARG A 94 24.58 -8.32 -0.07
CA ARG A 94 24.17 -8.64 1.31
C ARG A 94 23.12 -7.68 1.85
N ASP A 95 23.24 -6.41 1.45
CA ASP A 95 22.40 -5.34 1.95
C ASP A 95 21.44 -4.90 0.83
N VAL A 96 20.15 -4.82 1.18
CA VAL A 96 19.08 -4.26 0.36
C VAL A 96 18.06 -3.62 1.29
N LEU A 97 17.64 -2.40 0.98
CA LEU A 97 16.53 -1.75 1.65
C LEU A 97 15.25 -2.08 0.87
N VAL A 98 14.24 -2.64 1.54
CA VAL A 98 12.93 -2.88 0.94
C VAL A 98 11.90 -2.10 1.72
N GLU A 99 11.20 -1.21 1.03
CA GLU A 99 10.12 -0.40 1.60
C GLU A 99 8.81 -0.67 0.86
N LEU A 100 7.70 -0.62 1.59
CA LEU A 100 6.36 -0.80 1.06
C LEU A 100 5.54 0.46 1.34
N ILE A 101 4.95 1.00 0.29
CA ILE A 101 4.09 2.18 0.29
C ILE A 101 2.70 1.74 -0.14
N GLU A 102 1.72 1.97 0.72
CA GLU A 102 0.32 1.78 0.38
C GLU A 102 -0.28 3.07 -0.16
N ILE A 103 -1.01 2.96 -1.26
CA ILE A 103 -1.72 4.07 -1.87
C ILE A 103 -3.18 3.67 -2.10
N ASP A 104 -4.12 4.57 -1.81
CA ASP A 104 -5.49 4.43 -2.28
C ASP A 104 -5.57 4.67 -3.80
N THR A 105 -5.33 3.59 -4.53
CA THR A 105 -5.29 3.57 -5.99
C THR A 105 -6.64 3.84 -6.66
N ALA A 106 -7.77 3.74 -5.95
CA ALA A 106 -9.08 4.00 -6.54
C ALA A 106 -9.26 5.48 -6.89
N LEU A 107 -8.55 6.37 -6.19
CA LEU A 107 -8.63 7.81 -6.38
C LEU A 107 -7.40 8.41 -7.09
N THR A 108 -6.28 7.70 -7.13
CA THR A 108 -4.96 8.32 -7.41
C THR A 108 -4.16 7.68 -8.53
N CYS A 109 -4.58 6.53 -9.08
CA CYS A 109 -3.85 5.87 -10.16
C CYS A 109 -4.71 5.66 -11.40
N VAL A 110 -4.12 5.90 -12.57
CA VAL A 110 -4.69 5.61 -13.88
C VAL A 110 -3.61 4.96 -14.72
N SER A 111 -3.85 3.75 -15.21
CA SER A 111 -3.04 3.13 -16.26
C SER A 111 -3.74 3.36 -17.61
N ILE A 112 -3.02 3.94 -18.57
CA ILE A 112 -3.52 4.12 -19.93
C ILE A 112 -2.90 3.03 -20.79
N GLY A 113 -3.67 1.99 -21.09
CA GLY A 113 -3.16 0.82 -21.82
C GLY A 113 -4.02 -0.42 -21.63
N ASP A 114 -5.28 -0.35 -22.06
CA ASP A 114 -5.99 -1.39 -22.81
C ASP A 114 -7.36 -0.78 -23.16
N ALA A 115 -7.48 -0.24 -24.37
CA ALA A 115 -8.73 0.34 -24.84
C ALA A 115 -9.67 -0.77 -25.31
N THR A 116 -10.10 -1.66 -24.40
CA THR A 116 -11.43 -2.22 -24.57
C THR A 116 -12.40 -1.09 -24.25
N PRO A 117 -13.24 -0.63 -25.20
CA PRO A 117 -14.25 0.37 -24.89
C PRO A 117 -15.09 -0.24 -23.77
N ARG A 118 -15.10 0.40 -22.60
CA ARG A 118 -16.06 0.10 -21.54
C ARG A 118 -17.42 0.06 -22.22
N THR A 119 -17.99 -1.14 -22.38
CA THR A 119 -19.32 -1.30 -22.92
C THR A 119 -20.23 -0.47 -22.05
N ARG A 120 -20.71 0.61 -22.67
CA ARG A 120 -21.87 1.42 -22.36
C ARG A 120 -22.51 1.11 -21.00
N THR A 121 -22.38 2.08 -20.11
CA THR A 121 -23.18 2.29 -18.90
C THR A 121 -24.61 1.76 -19.10
N GLU A 122 -24.97 0.71 -18.38
CA GLU A 122 -26.36 0.33 -18.22
C GLU A 122 -27.02 1.46 -17.40
N PRO A 123 -28.08 2.12 -17.90
CA PRO A 123 -28.69 3.20 -17.16
C PRO A 123 -29.31 2.64 -15.89
N SER A 124 -28.89 3.16 -14.74
CA SER A 124 -29.54 2.89 -13.47
C SER A 124 -31.01 3.27 -13.60
N ARG A 125 -31.87 2.25 -13.64
CA ARG A 125 -33.31 2.43 -13.62
C ARG A 125 -33.67 2.89 -12.21
N VAL A 126 -33.72 4.20 -12.01
CA VAL A 126 -34.33 4.83 -10.84
C VAL A 126 -35.77 4.33 -10.76
N ARG A 127 -36.04 3.37 -9.86
CA ARG A 127 -37.41 3.10 -9.43
C ARG A 127 -37.76 4.19 -8.43
N HIS A 128 -38.59 5.13 -8.88
CA HIS A 128 -39.38 5.97 -7.98
C HIS A 128 -40.13 5.05 -7.01
N ARG A 129 -39.75 5.08 -5.73
CA ARG A 129 -40.61 4.55 -4.66
C ARG A 129 -41.37 5.74 -4.08
N SER A 130 -42.61 5.88 -4.53
CA SER A 130 -43.57 6.82 -3.97
C SER A 130 -43.70 6.60 -2.47
N VAL A 131 -43.55 7.67 -1.70
CA VAL A 131 -43.86 7.73 -0.27
C VAL A 131 -45.39 7.76 -0.11
N PRO A 132 -46.00 6.91 0.73
CA PRO A 132 -47.31 7.21 1.28
C PRO A 132 -47.16 7.93 2.62
N VAL A 133 -47.81 9.08 2.73
CA VAL A 133 -48.01 9.83 3.97
C VAL A 133 -49.27 9.31 4.68
N GLY A 134 -49.14 9.06 5.99
CA GLY A 134 -50.24 9.18 6.97
C GLY A 134 -50.76 7.88 7.59
N PHE A 135 -50.53 7.67 8.89
CA PHE A 135 -51.56 7.79 9.93
C PHE A 135 -50.96 7.63 11.35
N GLU A 136 -51.41 8.46 12.29
CA GLU A 136 -50.97 8.57 13.68
C GLU A 136 -51.37 7.39 14.59
N ARG A 137 -50.57 7.14 15.65
CA ARG A 137 -51.04 7.12 17.05
C ARG A 137 -49.86 7.16 18.04
N THR A 138 -49.76 8.31 18.70
CA THR A 138 -49.34 8.56 20.09
C THR A 138 -48.98 7.35 20.96
N TRP A 139 -47.80 7.41 21.62
CA TRP A 139 -47.62 7.18 23.07
C TRP A 139 -46.27 7.76 23.53
N TYR A 140 -46.33 8.76 24.40
CA TYR A 140 -45.32 9.14 25.39
C TYR A 140 -46.10 9.48 26.67
N PRO A 141 -45.54 9.29 27.87
CA PRO A 141 -44.87 10.44 28.46
C PRO A 141 -43.58 10.13 29.22
N ALA A 142 -42.83 11.21 29.39
CA ALA A 142 -41.54 11.34 30.05
C ALA A 142 -41.65 11.51 31.57
N SER A 143 -40.52 11.31 32.27
CA SER A 143 -40.01 12.18 33.36
C SER A 143 -38.63 11.66 33.80
N ARG A 144 -37.53 12.43 33.65
CA ARG A 144 -36.88 13.33 34.66
C ARG A 144 -36.43 12.58 35.94
N SER A 145 -35.26 12.77 36.57
CA SER A 145 -34.09 13.66 36.46
C SER A 145 -33.12 13.32 37.62
N ALA A 146 -31.90 13.90 37.63
CA ALA A 146 -30.87 13.96 38.68
C ALA A 146 -29.81 12.82 38.68
N GLY A 147 -28.50 13.06 38.78
CA GLY A 147 -27.79 14.29 39.14
C GLY A 147 -26.29 14.30 38.77
N VAL A 148 -25.80 15.54 38.75
CA VAL A 148 -24.45 16.14 38.83
C VAL A 148 -23.43 15.26 39.59
N SER A 149 -22.20 15.00 39.11
CA SER A 149 -21.01 15.88 39.20
C SER A 149 -19.75 15.11 38.75
N GLY A 150 -18.76 15.80 38.17
CA GLY A 150 -17.38 15.30 38.08
C GLY A 150 -16.59 15.76 36.85
N GLY A 151 -16.14 17.02 36.84
CA GLY A 151 -15.14 17.51 35.89
C GLY A 151 -13.69 17.15 36.29
N PRO A 152 -12.68 17.44 35.44
CA PRO A 152 -11.39 16.77 35.42
C PRO A 152 -10.34 17.42 36.31
N SER A 153 -9.40 16.62 36.85
CA SER A 153 -8.18 17.11 37.50
C SER A 153 -6.94 16.78 36.66
N CYS A 154 -6.33 17.84 36.13
CA CYS A 154 -4.96 17.83 35.61
C CYS A 154 -3.98 17.89 36.81
N THR A 155 -3.06 16.93 36.92
CA THR A 155 -1.77 17.18 37.58
C THR A 155 -0.68 16.39 36.88
N GLY A 156 0.35 17.10 36.41
CA GLY A 156 1.55 16.51 35.86
C GLY A 156 2.46 15.95 36.95
N ARG A 157 3.30 15.00 36.57
CA ARG A 157 4.60 14.78 37.19
C ARG A 157 5.52 14.05 36.22
N SER A 158 6.61 14.74 35.93
CA SER A 158 7.83 14.29 35.27
C SER A 158 8.52 13.20 36.08
N ALA A 159 9.11 12.22 35.39
CA ALA A 159 10.02 11.24 35.95
C ALA A 159 11.44 11.44 35.36
N PRO A 160 12.51 11.42 36.19
CA PRO A 160 13.88 11.38 35.69
C PRO A 160 14.32 9.92 35.46
N TRP A 161 14.95 9.67 34.33
CA TRP A 161 15.75 8.46 34.10
C TRP A 161 17.13 8.67 34.71
N GLY A 162 17.57 7.70 35.51
CA GLY A 162 18.97 7.52 35.91
C GLY A 162 19.70 6.57 34.96
#